data_AF-A0A7K7B4Z2-F1
#
_entry.id   AF-A0A7K7B4Z2-F1
#
_cell.length_a   1.000
_cell.length_b   1.000
_cell.length_c   1.000
_cell.angle_alpha   90.00
_cell.angle_beta   90.00
_cell.angle_gamma   90.00
#
_symmetry.space_group_name_H-M   'P 1'
#
loop_
_entity.id
_entity.type
_entity.pdbx_description
1 polymer ?
#
loop_
_entity_poly.entity_id
_entity_poly.type
_entity_poly.pdbx_seq_one_letter_code
_entity_poly.pdbx_strand_id
1 'polypeptide(L)'
;QSKDNELGIQLLSSDLLNEFKGTLGCQSVSEAMRFYMEEVLPSAGRASAQHEQSVGHLRKALMQLKATMKRCHRFFTCEKQSKTLKHIRETFEKMSENGIYKAMGEFDIFINYIEEYLMMKGRK
;
A
#
# COMPACT_ATOMS: atom_id res chain seq x y z
N GLN A 1 2.82 -14.25 -4.22
CA GLN A 1 4.28 -14.46 -4.26
C GLN A 1 4.71 -15.39 -5.40
N SER A 2 4.21 -16.62 -5.56
CA SER A 2 4.66 -17.50 -6.67
C SER A 2 4.42 -16.97 -8.10
N LYS A 3 3.52 -16.00 -8.28
CA LYS A 3 3.30 -15.31 -9.57
C LYS A 3 4.15 -14.05 -9.76
N ASP A 4 4.88 -13.61 -8.74
CA ASP A 4 5.81 -12.48 -8.86
C ASP A 4 7.15 -12.98 -9.42
N ASN A 5 7.37 -12.71 -10.70
CA ASN A 5 8.60 -13.06 -11.41
C ASN A 5 9.55 -11.86 -11.55
N GLU A 6 9.14 -10.67 -11.10
CA GLU A 6 9.87 -9.41 -11.29
C GLU A 6 10.82 -9.16 -10.11
N LEU A 7 11.71 -10.12 -9.85
CA LEU A 7 12.58 -10.13 -8.67
C LEU A 7 13.64 -9.01 -8.68
N GLY A 8 13.99 -8.49 -9.85
CA GLY A 8 14.98 -7.42 -10.01
C GLY A 8 14.44 -6.00 -9.75
N ILE A 9 13.12 -5.87 -9.59
CA ILE A 9 12.45 -4.61 -9.28
C ILE A 9 12.06 -4.65 -7.81
N GLN A 10 12.18 -3.56 -7.08
CA GLN A 10 11.55 -3.42 -5.77
C GLN A 10 10.49 -2.33 -5.90
N LEU A 11 9.20 -2.70 -5.86
CA LEU A 11 8.12 -1.74 -6.09
C LEU A 11 7.95 -0.82 -4.88
N LEU A 12 7.95 -1.40 -3.69
CA LEU A 12 7.95 -0.69 -2.41
C LEU A 12 9.39 -0.57 -1.90
N SER A 13 10.08 0.48 -2.35
CA SER A 13 11.44 0.77 -1.90
C SER A 13 11.47 1.28 -0.44
N SER A 14 12.66 1.26 0.16
CA SER A 14 12.90 1.86 1.48
C SER A 14 12.57 3.36 1.53
N ASP A 15 12.55 4.05 0.39
CA ASP A 15 12.15 5.46 0.30
C ASP A 15 10.69 5.68 0.72
N LEU A 16 9.82 4.70 0.46
CA LEU A 16 8.43 4.76 0.90
C LEU A 16 8.35 4.72 2.43
N LEU A 17 9.10 3.82 3.05
CA LEU A 17 9.19 3.75 4.50
C LEU A 17 9.76 5.06 5.06
N ASN A 18 10.82 5.59 4.45
CA ASN A 18 11.41 6.87 4.88
C ASN A 18 10.40 8.03 4.78
N GLU A 19 9.58 8.08 3.72
CA GLU A 19 8.49 9.05 3.63
C GLU A 19 7.43 8.85 4.73
N PHE A 20 7.07 7.60 5.06
CA PHE A 20 6.15 7.31 6.17
C PHE A 20 6.67 7.86 7.50
N LYS A 21 7.99 7.83 7.70
CA LYS A 21 8.65 8.37 8.90
C LYS A 21 8.78 9.90 8.87
N GLY A 22 8.64 10.52 7.70
CA GLY A 22 8.84 11.95 7.48
C GLY A 22 7.61 12.82 7.76
N THR A 23 7.75 14.11 7.44
CA THR A 23 6.70 15.13 7.63
C THR A 23 5.45 14.88 6.77
N LEU A 24 5.59 14.16 5.65
CA LEU A 24 4.51 13.76 4.76
C LEU A 24 3.92 12.38 5.08
N GLY A 25 4.37 11.72 6.15
CA GLY A 25 4.05 10.31 6.39
C GLY A 25 2.57 9.99 6.44
N CYS A 26 1.76 10.88 7.02
CA CYS A 26 0.30 10.78 6.99
C CYS A 26 -0.24 10.62 5.56
N GLN A 27 0.17 11.52 4.66
CA GLN A 27 -0.30 11.48 3.28
C GLN A 27 0.21 10.23 2.59
N SER A 28 1.52 9.96 2.68
CA SER A 28 2.13 8.81 2.00
C SER A 28 1.41 7.52 2.39
N VAL A 29 1.05 7.33 3.67
CA VAL A 29 0.25 6.20 4.13
C VAL A 29 -1.18 6.25 3.57
N SER A 30 -1.85 7.41 3.58
CA SER A 30 -3.21 7.57 3.02
C SER A 30 -3.28 7.18 1.55
N GLU A 31 -2.29 7.62 0.78
CA GLU A 31 -2.15 7.41 -0.65
C GLU A 31 -1.76 5.97 -0.96
N ALA A 32 -0.84 5.36 -0.21
CA ALA A 32 -0.49 3.96 -0.35
C ALA A 32 -1.68 3.03 -0.04
N MET A 33 -2.43 3.32 1.04
CA MET A 33 -3.68 2.60 1.31
C MET A 33 -4.68 2.75 0.18
N ARG A 34 -4.81 3.95 -0.41
CA ARG A 34 -5.69 4.17 -1.55
C ARG A 34 -5.25 3.36 -2.77
N PHE A 35 -3.96 3.42 -3.11
CA PHE A 35 -3.35 2.67 -4.20
C PHE A 35 -3.68 1.17 -4.09
N TYR A 36 -3.47 0.57 -2.92
CA TYR A 36 -3.81 -0.84 -2.74
C TYR A 36 -5.30 -1.15 -2.85
N MET A 37 -6.18 -0.32 -2.27
CA MET A 37 -7.61 -0.58 -2.27
C MET A 37 -8.31 -0.33 -3.60
N GLU A 38 -7.86 0.68 -4.35
CA GLU A 38 -8.52 1.15 -5.58
C GLU A 38 -7.85 0.60 -6.84
N GLU A 39 -6.55 0.31 -6.80
CA GLU A 39 -5.77 -0.04 -7.99
C GLU A 39 -5.32 -1.51 -7.92
N VAL A 40 -4.59 -1.91 -6.87
CA VAL A 40 -3.97 -3.25 -6.80
C VAL A 40 -5.00 -4.36 -6.52
N LEU A 41 -5.72 -4.29 -5.40
CA LEU A 41 -6.60 -5.37 -4.95
C LEU A 41 -7.77 -5.63 -5.91
N PRO A 42 -8.45 -4.61 -6.48
CA PRO A 42 -9.48 -4.86 -7.48
C PRO A 42 -8.92 -5.55 -8.74
N SER A 43 -7.71 -5.19 -9.16
CA SER A 43 -7.06 -5.79 -10.32
C SER A 43 -6.61 -7.23 -10.04
N ALA A 44 -6.08 -7.50 -8.85
CA ALA A 44 -5.72 -8.84 -8.40
C ALA A 44 -6.94 -9.78 -8.32
N GLY A 45 -8.09 -9.28 -7.87
CA GLY A 45 -9.33 -10.04 -7.83
C GLY A 45 -9.80 -10.46 -9.23
N ARG A 46 -9.69 -9.56 -10.22
CA ARG A 46 -10.01 -9.88 -11.63
C ARG A 46 -9.02 -10.85 -12.27
N ALA A 47 -7.74 -10.79 -11.89
CA ALA A 47 -6.68 -11.63 -12.45
C ALA A 47 -6.74 -13.09 -11.97
N SER A 48 -7.52 -13.41 -10.93
CA SER A 48 -7.64 -14.78 -10.42
C SER A 48 -9.00 -15.03 -9.75
N ALA A 49 -9.89 -15.72 -10.47
CA ALA A 49 -11.20 -16.14 -9.94
C ALA A 49 -11.07 -17.01 -8.67
N GLN A 50 -10.05 -17.86 -8.59
CA GLN A 50 -9.78 -18.70 -7.41
C GLN A 50 -9.48 -17.86 -6.16
N HIS A 51 -8.89 -16.68 -6.30
CA HIS A 51 -8.48 -15.84 -5.18
C HIS A 51 -9.38 -14.61 -4.96
N GLU A 52 -10.39 -14.41 -5.81
CA GLU A 52 -11.28 -13.25 -5.77
C GLU A 52 -11.88 -13.01 -4.38
N GLN A 53 -12.40 -14.06 -3.73
CA GLN A 53 -12.99 -13.96 -2.39
C GLN A 53 -11.95 -13.53 -1.34
N SER A 54 -10.77 -14.16 -1.34
CA SER A 54 -9.69 -13.83 -0.40
C SER A 54 -9.17 -12.41 -0.59
N VAL A 55 -9.01 -11.97 -1.84
CA VAL A 55 -8.64 -10.60 -2.19
C VAL A 55 -9.73 -9.61 -1.76
N GLY A 56 -11.01 -9.98 -1.90
CA GLY A 56 -12.14 -9.20 -1.40
C GLY A 56 -12.11 -9.02 0.12
N HIS A 57 -11.82 -10.09 0.87
CA HIS A 57 -11.63 -10.01 2.33
C HIS A 57 -10.46 -9.10 2.71
N LEU A 58 -9.33 -9.21 2.00
CA LEU A 58 -8.16 -8.36 2.22
C LEU A 58 -8.49 -6.87 2.01
N ARG A 59 -9.21 -6.55 0.92
CA ARG A 59 -9.70 -5.18 0.65
C ARG A 59 -10.59 -4.68 1.78
N LYS A 60 -11.51 -5.50 2.28
CA LYS A 60 -12.40 -5.14 3.39
C LYS A 60 -11.63 -4.86 4.68
N ALA A 61 -10.65 -5.71 5.02
CA ALA A 61 -9.80 -5.52 6.18
C ALA A 61 -8.98 -4.22 6.10
N LEU A 62 -8.38 -3.93 4.94
CA LEU A 62 -7.62 -2.69 4.73
C LEU A 62 -8.51 -1.44 4.80
N MET A 63 -9.73 -1.49 4.25
CA MET A 63 -10.71 -0.42 4.40
C MET A 63 -11.09 -0.16 5.87
N GLN A 64 -11.30 -1.22 6.64
CA GLN A 64 -11.59 -1.13 8.07
C GLN A 64 -10.40 -0.52 8.84
N LEU A 65 -9.17 -0.93 8.54
CA LEU A 65 -7.97 -0.36 9.13
C LEU A 65 -7.86 1.15 8.85
N LYS A 66 -8.02 1.56 7.58
CA LYS A 66 -8.02 2.98 7.22
C LYS A 66 -9.11 3.78 7.94
N ALA A 67 -10.31 3.21 8.07
CA ALA A 67 -11.40 3.86 8.80
C ALA A 67 -11.08 4.03 10.29
N THR A 68 -10.51 3.01 10.94
CA THR A 68 -10.06 3.08 12.33
C THR A 68 -8.99 4.15 12.52
N MET A 69 -7.99 4.18 11.64
CA MET A 69 -6.94 5.19 11.69
C MET A 69 -7.49 6.60 11.47
N LYS A 70 -8.46 6.80 10.56
CA LYS A 70 -9.08 8.11 10.30
C LYS A 70 -9.86 8.65 11.49
N ARG A 71 -10.54 7.79 12.26
CA ARG A 71 -11.26 8.19 13.49
C ARG A 71 -10.31 8.70 14.56
N CYS A 72 -9.06 8.25 14.53
CA CYS A 72 -8.02 8.66 15.44
C CYS A 72 -7.28 9.89 14.87
N HIS A 73 -7.59 11.09 15.36
CA HIS A 73 -6.98 12.35 14.92
C HIS A 73 -5.44 12.40 14.96
N ARG A 74 -4.77 11.47 15.64
CA ARG A 74 -3.30 11.37 15.67
C ARG A 74 -2.67 10.71 14.43
N PHE A 75 -3.42 9.88 13.71
CA PHE A 75 -2.87 9.08 12.61
C PHE A 75 -3.13 9.67 11.22
N PHE A 76 -4.17 10.52 11.05
CA PHE A 76 -4.58 11.04 9.74
C PHE A 76 -4.92 12.56 9.71
N THR A 77 -3.93 13.43 9.94
CA THR A 77 -3.99 14.88 9.64
C THR A 77 -3.12 15.20 8.41
N CYS A 78 -3.62 14.96 7.20
CA CYS A 78 -2.82 15.09 5.97
C CYS A 78 -3.28 16.28 5.11
N GLU A 79 -2.35 16.98 4.45
CA GLU A 79 -2.65 18.19 3.65
C GLU A 79 -1.98 18.25 2.26
N LYS A 80 -0.98 17.40 1.95
CA LYS A 80 -0.15 17.51 0.71
C LYS A 80 0.16 16.14 0.12
N GLN A 81 0.27 16.01 -1.21
CA GLN A 81 0.55 14.77 -1.95
C GLN A 81 1.97 14.19 -1.74
N SER A 82 2.14 12.87 -1.84
CA SER A 82 3.45 12.19 -1.73
C SER A 82 4.16 12.10 -3.09
N LYS A 83 5.48 12.34 -3.10
CA LYS A 83 6.30 12.22 -4.31
C LYS A 83 6.71 10.77 -4.56
N THR A 84 7.06 10.00 -3.53
CA THR A 84 7.41 8.58 -3.69
C THR A 84 6.23 7.77 -4.21
N LEU A 85 4.99 8.07 -3.78
CA LEU A 85 3.80 7.37 -4.31
C LEU A 85 3.60 7.61 -5.80
N LYS A 86 3.98 8.78 -6.31
CA LYS A 86 3.93 9.05 -7.74
C LYS A 86 4.84 8.10 -8.51
N HIS A 87 6.09 7.92 -8.07
CA HIS A 87 7.04 7.01 -8.71
C HIS A 87 6.62 5.54 -8.61
N ILE A 88 6.01 5.14 -7.49
CA ILE A 88 5.45 3.80 -7.32
C ILE A 88 4.36 3.55 -8.37
N ARG A 89 3.43 4.50 -8.55
CA ARG A 89 2.38 4.38 -9.58
C ARG A 89 2.94 4.32 -10.98
N GLU A 90 3.88 5.21 -11.31
CA GLU A 90 4.55 5.21 -12.62
C GLU A 90 5.27 3.88 -12.90
N THR A 91 5.86 3.26 -11.88
CA THR A 91 6.53 1.97 -11.99
C THR A 91 5.51 0.84 -12.15
N PHE A 92 4.46 0.83 -11.32
CA PHE A 92 3.37 -0.13 -11.41
C PHE A 92 2.70 -0.13 -12.80
N GLU A 93 2.40 1.06 -13.33
CA GLU A 93 1.81 1.22 -14.68
C GLU A 93 2.73 0.68 -15.77
N LYS A 94 4.05 0.95 -15.69
CA LYS A 94 5.04 0.42 -16.65
C LYS A 94 5.16 -1.10 -16.61
N MET A 95 4.86 -1.73 -15.48
CA MET A 95 4.89 -3.18 -15.33
C MET A 95 3.64 -3.90 -15.88
N SER A 96 2.60 -3.16 -16.29
CA SER A 96 1.36 -3.73 -16.82
C SER A 96 0.79 -4.83 -15.89
N GLU A 97 0.39 -5.99 -16.41
CA GLU A 97 -0.15 -7.10 -15.62
C GLU A 97 0.83 -7.63 -14.56
N ASN A 98 2.15 -7.59 -14.82
CA ASN A 98 3.16 -8.03 -13.85
C ASN A 98 3.19 -7.14 -12.61
N GLY A 99 2.80 -5.86 -12.76
CA GLY A 99 2.69 -4.92 -11.64
C GLY A 99 1.72 -5.41 -10.57
N ILE A 100 0.63 -6.08 -10.99
CA ILE A 100 -0.36 -6.65 -10.06
C ILE A 100 0.28 -7.73 -9.19
N TYR A 101 0.99 -8.68 -9.82
CA TYR A 101 1.63 -9.77 -9.10
C TYR A 101 2.77 -9.29 -8.20
N LYS A 102 3.53 -8.29 -8.66
CA LYS A 102 4.58 -7.63 -7.89
C LYS A 102 4.02 -6.95 -6.63
N ALA A 103 3.02 -6.09 -6.80
CA ALA A 103 2.40 -5.37 -5.70
C ALA A 103 1.74 -6.31 -4.67
N MET A 104 1.16 -7.43 -5.14
CA MET A 104 0.64 -8.49 -4.27
C MET A 104 1.75 -9.32 -3.62
N GLY A 105 2.89 -9.49 -4.29
CA GLY A 105 4.08 -10.17 -3.77
C GLY A 105 4.70 -9.41 -2.59
N GLU A 106 4.67 -8.08 -2.65
CA GLU A 106 5.20 -7.16 -1.63
C GLU A 106 4.11 -6.64 -0.65
N PHE A 107 2.94 -7.27 -0.59
CA PHE A 107 1.85 -6.81 0.27
C PHE A 107 2.20 -6.89 1.77
N ASP A 108 3.00 -7.87 2.16
CA ASP A 108 3.55 -8.00 3.52
C ASP A 108 4.48 -6.83 3.87
N ILE A 109 5.33 -6.39 2.94
CA ILE A 109 6.17 -5.20 3.09
C ILE A 109 5.29 -3.97 3.35
N PHE A 110 4.21 -3.80 2.59
CA PHE A 110 3.27 -2.70 2.79
C PHE A 110 2.65 -2.70 4.19
N ILE A 111 2.23 -3.86 4.70
CA ILE A 111 1.69 -3.99 6.05
C ILE A 111 2.74 -3.65 7.11
N ASN A 112 3.98 -4.14 6.96
CA ASN A 112 5.09 -3.81 7.87
C ASN A 112 5.34 -2.29 7.91
N TYR A 113 5.24 -1.59 6.78
CA TYR A 113 5.43 -0.15 6.74
C TYR A 113 4.29 0.61 7.44
N ILE A 114 3.04 0.14 7.31
CA ILE A 114 1.91 0.69 8.08
C ILE A 114 2.13 0.49 9.59
N GLU A 115 2.58 -0.69 9.99
CA GLU A 115 2.86 -0.99 11.39
C GLU A 115 3.92 -0.05 11.97
N GLU A 116 5.04 0.14 11.28
CA GLU A 116 6.08 1.11 11.65
C GLU A 116 5.51 2.51 11.83
N TYR A 117 4.68 2.99 10.89
CA TYR A 117 4.02 4.29 10.99
C TYR A 117 3.11 4.40 12.23
N LEU A 118 2.30 3.37 12.49
CA LEU A 118 1.41 3.33 13.64
C LEU A 118 2.19 3.32 14.96
N MET A 119 3.28 2.55 15.03
CA MET A 119 4.15 2.49 16.21
C MET A 119 4.83 3.84 16.49
N MET A 120 5.23 4.58 15.46
CA MET A 120 5.79 5.92 15.61
C MET A 120 4.76 6.93 16.14
N LYS A 121 3.54 6.90 15.62
CA LYS A 121 2.47 7.82 16.03
C LYS A 121 1.78 7.43 17.35
N GLY A 122 1.91 6.16 17.75
CA GLY A 122 1.36 5.60 18.98
C GLY A 122 2.25 5.79 20.22
N ARG A 123 3.57 5.97 20.04
CA ARG A 123 4.50 6.25 21.15
C ARG A 123 4.28 7.69 21.65
N LYS A 124 3.81 7.80 22.89
CA LYS A 124 3.96 9.00 23.74
C LYS A 124 5.30 8.91 24.46
#